data_AF-A0A6S6S9P2-F1
#
_entry.id   AF-A0A6S6S9P2-F1
#
_cell.length_a   1.000
_cell.length_b   1.000
_cell.length_c   1.000
_cell.angle_alpha   90.00
_cell.angle_beta   90.00
_cell.angle_gamma   90.00
#
_symmetry.space_group_name_H-M   'P 1'
#
loop_
_entity.id
_entity.type
_entity.pdbx_description
1 polymer ?
#
loop_
_entity_poly.entity_id
_entity_poly.type
_entity_poly.pdbx_seq_one_letter_code
_entity_poly.pdbx_strand_id
1 'polypeptide(L)'
;MKRIIKYLSLILVLGALIGCSAKKPILHLPISKTNEAQKLVIFIDGTDNDESSYTNVSKLRNLITLQNRTDIRSAYVEGVGNGYLVLGKIFGTGFGKDIRQAYEFLTTHYKTSDNKIYLFGFSRGSFAVRRLAGLVQVAGIPDLSTLTKEDREKLVEKVYDIYMDYDGKSSDNKITIMKNQRKRIATQLGKYYSNHRVQIEFVGIWDTVEALAIPDYEENVTIIDEPPMIDQLCNAKEVAHVLSLDDDRARIFTPILLDNNASIHQCGTEIIKDRDIQQVFFSGAHSDVGGGYADTDIDGVSLNWMLSKIDKSGGSGLVPENTRVYADPLGKTHDPEADLAFGYRFMHRSISRYKKKYLLDNFTVHQSVIDRLAVIPRQCNEIQWKDESLTSSLSDCFEFNKANNTFHYNKNRGNCDISVTHEEGYISPVVKEMGDVPLCTIENVFPCKIQIDANISKRKTGVKLSKDNSYTFKIKLLKNWNDHEICSTPEDGRRFTRYGSKVSHIGMALISPFEEITIAGYTELIGSIGHDKIRLGQLVKNHTIFSPTVSGELIVSINEPTILGKRVYNNNNGQLELIITQID
;
A
#
# COMPACT_ATOMS: atom_id res chain seq x y z
N MET A 1 -15.57 17.66 34.08
CA MET A 1 -15.10 16.74 33.01
C MET A 1 -15.70 17.01 31.63
N LYS A 2 -17.01 16.87 31.39
CA LYS A 2 -17.61 17.05 30.04
C LYS A 2 -17.40 18.44 29.39
N ARG A 3 -17.32 19.52 30.18
CA ARG A 3 -17.01 20.88 29.68
C ARG A 3 -15.53 21.07 29.30
N ILE A 4 -14.61 20.47 30.05
CA ILE A 4 -13.15 20.56 29.80
C ILE A 4 -12.77 19.80 28.52
N ILE A 5 -13.39 18.64 28.27
CA ILE A 5 -13.26 17.89 27.02
C ILE A 5 -13.73 18.72 25.82
N LYS A 6 -14.79 19.52 25.98
CA LYS A 6 -15.34 20.41 24.94
C LYS A 6 -14.40 21.57 24.60
N TYR A 7 -13.69 22.13 25.59
CA TYR A 7 -12.71 23.20 25.37
C TYR A 7 -11.38 22.68 24.81
N LEU A 8 -10.92 21.50 25.22
CA LEU A 8 -9.74 20.83 24.62
C LEU A 8 -9.98 20.47 23.15
N SER A 9 -11.19 20.02 22.80
CA SER A 9 -11.57 19.80 21.39
C SER A 9 -11.70 21.10 20.60
N LEU A 10 -12.13 22.21 21.22
CA LEU A 10 -12.16 23.53 20.56
C LEU A 10 -10.76 24.11 20.31
N ILE A 11 -9.80 23.89 21.23
CA ILE A 11 -8.40 24.32 21.09
C ILE A 11 -7.66 23.47 20.05
N LEU A 12 -7.94 22.16 19.97
CA LEU A 12 -7.46 21.29 18.87
C LEU A 12 -8.03 21.72 17.51
N VAL A 13 -9.29 22.18 17.45
CA VAL A 13 -9.91 22.72 16.24
C VAL A 13 -9.29 24.07 15.82
N LEU A 14 -8.90 24.92 16.78
CA LEU A 14 -8.22 26.19 16.50
C LEU A 14 -6.75 26.00 16.07
N GLY A 15 -6.06 24.96 16.59
CA GLY A 15 -4.71 24.58 16.13
C GLY A 15 -4.68 23.96 14.73
N ALA A 16 -5.80 23.42 14.24
CA ALA A 16 -5.94 22.84 12.91
C ALA A 16 -6.22 23.87 11.79
N LEU A 17 -6.30 25.17 12.12
CA LEU A 17 -6.46 26.27 11.15
C LEU A 17 -5.13 26.84 10.64
N ILE A 18 -3.99 26.27 11.03
CA ILE A 18 -2.72 26.56 10.36
C ILE A 18 -2.76 25.81 9.03
N GLY A 19 -3.24 26.51 8.00
CA GLY A 19 -3.43 25.97 6.66
C GLY A 19 -2.17 25.30 6.14
N CYS A 20 -2.23 23.97 5.96
CA CYS A 20 -1.33 23.30 5.03
C CYS A 20 -1.61 23.88 3.65
N SER A 21 -0.77 24.83 3.25
CA SER A 21 -0.73 25.32 1.87
C SER A 21 -0.32 24.13 0.99
N ALA A 22 -1.27 23.54 0.25
CA ALA A 22 -0.93 22.49 -0.69
C ALA A 22 0.16 23.01 -1.64
N LYS A 23 1.26 22.27 -1.73
CA LYS A 23 2.43 22.65 -2.53
C LYS A 23 2.05 22.69 -4.01
N LYS A 24 2.69 23.59 -4.74
CA LYS A 24 2.52 23.67 -6.20
C LYS A 24 3.14 22.43 -6.84
N PRO A 25 2.63 21.96 -8.00
CA PRO A 25 3.23 20.84 -8.69
C PRO A 25 4.65 21.17 -9.11
N ILE A 26 5.49 20.15 -9.10
CA ILE A 26 6.88 20.25 -9.59
C ILE A 26 6.83 19.98 -11.09
N LEU A 27 7.17 21.00 -11.87
CA LEU A 27 7.03 20.99 -13.33
C LEU A 27 8.38 20.68 -14.00
N HIS A 28 8.37 19.76 -14.97
CA HIS A 28 9.45 19.55 -15.92
C HIS A 28 9.02 20.10 -17.28
N LEU A 29 9.58 21.24 -17.67
CA LEU A 29 9.23 21.96 -18.90
C LEU A 29 10.49 22.25 -19.73
N PRO A 30 11.03 21.25 -20.44
CA PRO A 30 12.20 21.45 -21.27
C PRO A 30 11.91 22.44 -22.41
N ILE A 31 12.93 23.19 -22.81
CA ILE A 31 12.82 24.15 -23.91
C ILE A 31 12.86 23.37 -25.23
N SER A 32 11.70 23.17 -25.85
CA SER A 32 11.63 22.61 -27.20
C SER A 32 12.00 23.66 -28.24
N LYS A 33 12.93 23.33 -29.14
CA LYS A 33 13.27 24.12 -30.33
C LYS A 33 12.44 23.75 -31.56
N THR A 34 11.64 22.69 -31.46
CA THR A 34 10.84 22.13 -32.55
C THR A 34 9.36 22.15 -32.18
N ASN A 35 8.48 22.20 -33.19
CA ASN A 35 7.02 22.08 -33.04
C ASN A 35 6.58 20.60 -32.92
N GLU A 36 7.43 19.72 -32.38
CA GLU A 36 7.12 18.31 -32.24
C GLU A 36 5.97 18.06 -31.26
N ALA A 37 5.18 17.03 -31.56
CA ALA A 37 4.11 16.56 -30.69
C ALA A 37 4.67 16.22 -29.30
N GLN A 38 4.00 16.71 -28.27
CA GLN A 38 4.47 16.63 -26.89
C GLN A 38 3.82 15.45 -26.16
N LYS A 39 4.59 14.77 -25.31
CA LYS A 39 4.09 13.83 -24.31
C LYS A 39 3.88 14.59 -23.00
N LEU A 40 2.63 14.67 -22.56
CA LEU A 40 2.24 15.28 -21.29
C LEU A 40 2.08 14.18 -20.24
N VAL A 41 2.94 14.18 -19.23
CA VAL A 41 2.99 13.14 -18.20
C VAL A 41 2.62 13.72 -16.85
N ILE A 42 1.60 13.15 -16.21
CA ILE A 42 1.13 13.61 -14.90
C ILE A 42 1.36 12.51 -13.89
N PHE A 43 1.97 12.88 -12.78
CA PHE A 43 2.23 12.02 -11.64
C PHE A 43 1.49 12.59 -10.43
N ILE A 44 0.66 11.79 -9.77
CA ILE A 44 -0.02 12.16 -8.53
C ILE A 44 0.30 11.11 -7.46
N ASP A 45 1.08 11.50 -6.46
CA ASP A 45 1.60 10.56 -5.46
C ASP A 45 0.59 10.24 -4.34
N GLY A 46 0.95 9.26 -3.51
CA GLY A 46 0.21 8.92 -2.30
C GLY A 46 0.25 10.03 -1.25
N THR A 47 -0.72 10.04 -0.34
CA THR A 47 -0.80 11.06 0.72
C THR A 47 0.43 11.05 1.61
N ASP A 48 0.90 12.24 1.96
CA ASP A 48 2.14 12.45 2.71
C ASP A 48 3.39 11.95 1.95
N ASN A 49 3.29 11.69 0.62
CA ASN A 49 4.42 11.34 -0.22
C ASN A 49 4.87 12.50 -1.12
N ASP A 50 6.18 12.60 -1.24
CA ASP A 50 6.90 13.53 -2.12
C ASP A 50 8.08 12.81 -2.82
N GLU A 51 8.91 13.57 -3.56
CA GLU A 51 10.04 13.00 -4.31
C GLU A 51 11.05 12.25 -3.41
N SER A 52 11.09 12.52 -2.11
CA SER A 52 11.99 11.86 -1.15
C SER A 52 11.40 10.58 -0.56
N SER A 53 10.14 10.27 -0.86
CA SER A 53 9.43 9.10 -0.33
C SER A 53 9.75 7.80 -1.08
N TYR A 54 10.48 7.86 -2.21
CA TYR A 54 10.85 6.69 -3.01
C TYR A 54 9.66 5.80 -3.43
N THR A 55 8.48 6.39 -3.63
CA THR A 55 7.33 5.71 -4.23
C THR A 55 7.64 5.31 -5.67
N ASN A 56 6.92 4.32 -6.20
CA ASN A 56 7.05 3.93 -7.60
C ASN A 56 6.63 5.06 -8.56
N VAL A 57 5.76 5.98 -8.14
CA VAL A 57 5.41 7.19 -8.89
C VAL A 57 6.59 8.16 -8.98
N SER A 58 7.26 8.45 -7.85
CA SER A 58 8.44 9.32 -7.83
C SER A 58 9.64 8.71 -8.55
N LYS A 59 9.89 7.41 -8.38
CA LYS A 59 10.91 6.65 -9.13
C LYS A 59 10.65 6.70 -10.64
N LEU A 60 9.42 6.41 -11.08
CA LEU A 60 9.06 6.46 -12.50
C LEU A 60 9.21 7.86 -13.08
N ARG A 61 8.79 8.89 -12.34
CA ARG A 61 9.02 10.28 -12.73
C ARG A 61 10.51 10.52 -12.99
N ASN A 62 11.38 10.11 -12.07
CA ASN A 62 12.82 10.32 -12.21
C ASN A 62 13.38 9.58 -13.44
N LEU A 63 12.93 8.35 -13.69
CA LEU A 63 13.29 7.61 -14.91
C LEU A 63 12.87 8.37 -16.19
N ILE A 64 11.74 9.07 -16.17
CA ILE A 64 11.21 9.81 -17.32
C ILE A 64 11.88 11.18 -17.48
N THR A 65 12.04 11.97 -16.41
CA THR A 65 12.44 13.39 -16.48
C THR A 65 13.94 13.63 -16.41
N LEU A 66 14.74 12.66 -15.95
CA LEU A 66 16.21 12.77 -15.93
C LEU A 66 16.85 12.43 -17.29
N GLN A 67 16.05 12.12 -18.29
CA GLN A 67 16.50 11.95 -19.67
C GLN A 67 16.69 13.31 -20.35
N ASN A 68 17.57 13.36 -21.36
CA ASN A 68 17.74 14.54 -22.21
C ASN A 68 16.68 14.56 -23.33
N ARG A 69 15.40 14.80 -22.97
CA ARG A 69 14.25 14.77 -23.88
C ARG A 69 13.48 16.09 -23.84
N THR A 70 13.29 16.72 -24.99
CA THR A 70 12.54 17.99 -25.12
C THR A 70 11.08 17.82 -25.49
N ASP A 71 10.67 16.61 -25.86
CA ASP A 71 9.29 16.26 -26.23
C ASP A 71 8.43 15.82 -25.02
N ILE A 72 9.02 15.72 -23.82
CA ILE A 72 8.31 15.30 -22.60
C ILE A 72 8.13 16.50 -21.68
N ARG A 73 6.89 16.80 -21.33
CA ARG A 73 6.54 17.75 -20.27
C ARG A 73 5.84 17.01 -19.16
N SER A 74 6.18 17.31 -17.92
CA SER A 74 5.53 16.66 -16.78
C SER A 74 5.14 17.58 -15.64
N ALA A 75 4.13 17.15 -14.91
CA ALA A 75 3.74 17.71 -13.63
C ALA A 75 3.72 16.60 -12.58
N TYR A 76 4.41 16.83 -11.47
CA TYR A 76 4.36 15.97 -10.29
C TYR A 76 3.61 16.68 -9.18
N VAL A 77 2.51 16.08 -8.76
CA VAL A 77 1.66 16.55 -7.67
C VAL A 77 1.98 15.68 -6.46
N GLU A 78 2.65 16.28 -5.47
CA GLU A 78 2.86 15.65 -4.16
C GLU A 78 1.50 15.32 -3.54
N GLY A 79 1.37 14.15 -2.92
CA GLY A 79 0.09 13.76 -2.36
C GLY A 79 -0.18 14.54 -1.07
N VAL A 80 -1.31 15.23 -1.02
CA VAL A 80 -1.68 16.06 0.14
C VAL A 80 -1.62 15.25 1.44
N GLY A 81 -0.89 15.80 2.39
CA GLY A 81 -0.67 15.22 3.70
C GLY A 81 -1.88 15.26 4.61
N ASN A 82 -1.95 14.31 5.54
CA ASN A 82 -2.99 14.28 6.56
C ASN A 82 -2.81 15.43 7.57
N GLY A 83 -3.54 16.53 7.35
CA GLY A 83 -4.09 17.26 8.51
C GLY A 83 -5.03 16.30 9.25
N TYR A 84 -4.49 15.55 10.20
CA TYR A 84 -5.13 14.53 11.04
C TYR A 84 -6.66 14.48 10.97
N LEU A 85 -7.22 13.40 10.40
CA LEU A 85 -8.56 12.88 10.74
C LEU A 85 -9.65 13.96 10.90
N VAL A 86 -9.77 14.91 9.96
CA VAL A 86 -10.85 15.90 10.02
C VAL A 86 -12.11 15.34 9.37
N LEU A 87 -12.86 14.61 10.20
CA LEU A 87 -14.27 14.27 10.05
C LEU A 87 -15.03 15.16 9.03
N GLY A 88 -15.32 14.56 7.87
CA GLY A 88 -16.52 14.80 7.07
C GLY A 88 -16.67 16.10 6.29
N LYS A 89 -15.87 17.17 6.50
CA LYS A 89 -16.11 18.45 5.79
C LYS A 89 -14.89 19.20 5.25
N ILE A 90 -13.66 18.76 5.54
CA ILE A 90 -12.43 19.47 5.08
C ILE A 90 -11.68 18.71 3.96
N PHE A 91 -12.04 17.44 3.68
CA PHE A 91 -11.43 16.64 2.61
C PHE A 91 -11.66 17.16 1.18
N GLY A 92 -12.61 18.10 0.98
CA GLY A 92 -12.88 18.71 -0.31
C GLY A 92 -11.86 19.76 -0.80
N THR A 93 -11.01 20.31 0.08
CA THR A 93 -10.15 21.46 -0.31
C THR A 93 -8.75 21.06 -0.81
N GLY A 94 -8.13 20.02 -0.26
CA GLY A 94 -6.80 19.54 -0.66
C GLY A 94 -6.82 18.60 -1.87
N PHE A 95 -7.60 17.52 -1.80
CA PHE A 95 -7.69 16.51 -2.85
C PHE A 95 -8.24 17.08 -4.19
N GLY A 96 -9.29 17.92 -4.11
CA GLY A 96 -9.80 18.62 -5.29
C GLY A 96 -8.80 19.63 -5.86
N LYS A 97 -7.86 20.13 -5.06
CA LYS A 97 -6.80 21.01 -5.55
C LYS A 97 -5.75 20.23 -6.35
N ASP A 98 -5.40 19.00 -5.98
CA ASP A 98 -4.47 18.15 -6.73
C ASP A 98 -4.97 17.88 -8.15
N ILE A 99 -6.24 17.50 -8.28
CA ILE A 99 -6.90 17.28 -9.58
C ILE A 99 -6.92 18.58 -10.40
N ARG A 100 -7.29 19.71 -9.78
CA ARG A 100 -7.31 21.02 -10.45
C ARG A 100 -5.93 21.44 -10.93
N GLN A 101 -4.88 21.26 -10.12
CA GLN A 101 -3.51 21.60 -10.50
C GLN A 101 -3.01 20.74 -11.68
N ALA A 102 -3.31 19.45 -11.67
CA ALA A 102 -3.01 18.56 -12.78
C ALA A 102 -3.78 18.93 -14.07
N TYR A 103 -5.06 19.29 -13.93
CA TYR A 103 -5.88 19.75 -15.06
C TYR A 103 -5.45 21.14 -15.59
N GLU A 104 -5.01 22.04 -14.71
CA GLU A 104 -4.43 23.33 -15.09
C GLU A 104 -3.17 23.12 -15.95
N PHE A 105 -2.31 22.16 -15.59
CA PHE A 105 -1.16 21.78 -16.40
C PHE A 105 -1.58 21.33 -17.80
N LEU A 106 -2.59 20.45 -17.92
CA LEU A 106 -3.11 20.00 -19.22
C LEU A 106 -3.65 21.17 -20.05
N THR A 107 -4.51 22.00 -19.49
CA THR A 107 -5.11 23.15 -20.19
C THR A 107 -4.10 24.23 -20.60
N THR A 108 -2.93 24.23 -19.97
CA THR A 108 -1.82 25.14 -20.32
C THR A 108 -0.94 24.55 -21.44
N HIS A 109 -0.73 23.24 -21.47
CA HIS A 109 0.31 22.59 -22.30
C HIS A 109 -0.20 21.65 -23.40
N TYR A 110 -1.47 21.27 -23.41
CA TYR A 110 -2.08 20.49 -24.48
C TYR A 110 -2.48 21.42 -25.64
N LYS A 111 -1.71 21.37 -26.74
CA LYS A 111 -1.83 22.33 -27.87
C LYS A 111 -2.42 21.74 -29.13
N THR A 112 -2.18 20.46 -29.37
CA THR A 112 -2.61 19.77 -30.58
C THR A 112 -3.14 18.40 -30.20
N SER A 113 -3.99 17.82 -31.06
CA SER A 113 -4.46 16.44 -30.91
C SER A 113 -3.35 15.39 -31.08
N ASP A 114 -2.19 15.80 -31.59
CA ASP A 114 -1.02 14.93 -31.72
C ASP A 114 -0.29 14.75 -30.38
N ASN A 115 -0.52 15.65 -29.42
CA ASN A 115 0.01 15.50 -28.08
C ASN A 115 -0.62 14.30 -27.38
N LYS A 116 0.21 13.54 -26.66
CA LYS A 116 -0.23 12.34 -25.93
C LYS A 116 -0.23 12.58 -24.44
N ILE A 117 -1.18 11.98 -23.74
CA ILE A 117 -1.37 12.15 -22.29
C ILE A 117 -1.13 10.83 -21.57
N TYR A 118 -0.35 10.89 -20.50
CA TYR A 118 0.03 9.76 -19.67
C TYR A 118 -0.22 10.11 -18.21
N LEU A 119 -0.96 9.27 -17.49
CA LEU A 119 -1.31 9.52 -16.10
C LEU A 119 -0.78 8.40 -15.21
N PHE A 120 -0.11 8.78 -14.11
CA PHE A 120 0.43 7.86 -13.13
C PHE A 120 0.04 8.26 -11.73
N GLY A 121 -0.36 7.31 -10.89
CA GLY A 121 -0.67 7.60 -9.50
C GLY A 121 -0.58 6.42 -8.56
N PHE A 122 -0.44 6.71 -7.27
CA PHE A 122 -0.37 5.71 -6.20
C PHE A 122 -1.39 6.03 -5.11
N SER A 123 -2.06 5.02 -4.54
CA SER A 123 -2.96 5.18 -3.40
C SER A 123 -4.12 6.13 -3.71
N ARG A 124 -4.32 7.17 -2.88
CA ARG A 124 -5.23 8.28 -3.14
C ARG A 124 -4.86 9.09 -4.39
N GLY A 125 -3.58 9.13 -4.76
CA GLY A 125 -3.13 9.68 -6.04
C GLY A 125 -3.65 8.90 -7.25
N SER A 126 -3.76 7.56 -7.16
CA SER A 126 -4.44 6.74 -8.18
C SER A 126 -5.91 7.10 -8.32
N PHE A 127 -6.58 7.37 -7.19
CA PHE A 127 -7.97 7.82 -7.20
C PHE A 127 -8.08 9.21 -7.85
N ALA A 128 -7.16 10.14 -7.56
CA ALA A 128 -7.10 11.45 -8.23
C ALA A 128 -6.87 11.31 -9.75
N VAL A 129 -5.99 10.40 -10.19
CA VAL A 129 -5.76 10.11 -11.61
C VAL A 129 -7.04 9.65 -12.30
N ARG A 130 -7.81 8.75 -11.68
CA ARG A 130 -9.11 8.30 -12.21
C ARG A 130 -10.10 9.46 -12.32
N ARG A 131 -10.13 10.37 -11.33
CA ARG A 131 -10.96 11.58 -11.38
C ARG A 131 -10.52 12.57 -12.43
N LEU A 132 -9.21 12.76 -12.61
CA LEU A 132 -8.64 13.62 -13.64
C LEU A 132 -8.99 13.09 -15.04
N ALA A 133 -8.85 11.79 -15.27
CA ALA A 133 -9.25 11.17 -16.53
C ALA A 133 -10.72 11.43 -16.85
N GLY A 134 -11.57 11.41 -15.81
CA GLY A 134 -12.95 11.82 -15.90
C GLY A 134 -13.20 13.26 -16.21
N LEU A 135 -12.54 14.16 -15.50
CA LEU A 135 -12.62 15.57 -15.79
C LEU A 135 -12.27 15.84 -17.27
N VAL A 136 -11.24 15.18 -17.80
CA VAL A 136 -10.87 15.25 -19.23
C VAL A 136 -11.97 14.68 -20.12
N GLN A 137 -12.60 13.56 -19.76
CA GLN A 137 -13.70 12.98 -20.52
C GLN A 137 -14.92 13.91 -20.56
N VAL A 138 -15.26 14.59 -19.46
CA VAL A 138 -16.42 15.49 -19.40
C VAL A 138 -16.09 16.86 -20.01
N ALA A 139 -14.99 17.48 -19.62
CA ALA A 139 -14.67 18.87 -19.94
C ALA A 139 -13.82 19.03 -21.21
N GLY A 140 -13.20 17.96 -21.72
CA GLY A 140 -12.14 18.05 -22.72
C GLY A 140 -10.87 18.64 -22.11
N ILE A 141 -10.03 19.25 -22.95
CA ILE A 141 -8.88 20.05 -22.51
C ILE A 141 -8.89 21.37 -23.29
N PRO A 142 -9.54 22.43 -22.78
CA PRO A 142 -9.52 23.75 -23.41
C PRO A 142 -8.10 24.33 -23.36
N ASP A 143 -7.68 25.04 -24.42
CA ASP A 143 -6.44 25.82 -24.37
C ASP A 143 -6.68 27.11 -23.57
N LEU A 144 -6.14 27.14 -22.35
CA LEU A 144 -6.25 28.26 -21.42
C LEU A 144 -4.92 29.00 -21.23
N SER A 145 -3.92 28.75 -22.08
CA SER A 145 -2.58 29.33 -21.93
C SER A 145 -2.53 30.84 -22.10
N THR A 146 -3.50 31.43 -22.79
CA THR A 146 -3.59 32.89 -22.99
C THR A 146 -4.20 33.62 -21.79
N LEU A 147 -4.81 32.88 -20.85
CA LEU A 147 -5.36 33.47 -19.64
C LEU A 147 -4.24 33.79 -18.65
N THR A 148 -4.47 34.83 -17.83
CA THR A 148 -3.64 35.05 -16.64
C THR A 148 -3.73 33.81 -15.75
N LYS A 149 -2.70 33.62 -14.92
CA LYS A 149 -2.69 32.50 -13.98
C LYS A 149 -3.93 32.49 -13.08
N GLU A 150 -4.30 33.64 -12.54
CA GLU A 150 -5.45 33.78 -11.65
C GLU A 150 -6.78 33.46 -12.35
N ASP A 151 -6.97 33.96 -13.57
CA ASP A 151 -8.21 33.70 -14.33
C ASP A 151 -8.32 32.22 -14.73
N ARG A 152 -7.18 31.60 -15.06
CA ARG A 152 -7.12 30.18 -15.38
C ARG A 152 -7.46 29.32 -14.17
N GLU A 153 -6.86 29.59 -13.01
CA GLU A 153 -7.15 28.89 -11.75
C GLU A 153 -8.65 28.99 -11.39
N LYS A 154 -9.25 30.18 -11.49
CA LYS A 154 -10.69 30.41 -11.26
C LYS A 154 -11.58 29.65 -12.25
N LEU A 155 -11.19 29.61 -13.52
CA LEU A 155 -11.97 28.89 -14.53
C LEU A 155 -11.88 27.38 -14.34
N VAL A 156 -10.69 26.86 -14.06
CA VAL A 156 -10.45 25.45 -13.72
C VAL A 156 -11.25 25.04 -12.48
N GLU A 157 -11.28 25.88 -11.44
CA GLU A 157 -12.10 25.68 -10.25
C GLU A 157 -13.58 25.54 -10.60
N LYS A 158 -14.16 26.47 -11.36
CA LYS A 158 -15.57 26.39 -11.78
C LYS A 158 -15.88 25.13 -12.60
N VAL A 159 -14.98 24.74 -13.51
CA VAL A 159 -15.15 23.53 -14.32
C VAL A 159 -15.12 22.29 -13.44
N TYR A 160 -14.18 22.23 -12.50
CA TYR A 160 -14.08 21.15 -11.53
C TYR A 160 -15.31 21.10 -10.61
N ASP A 161 -15.79 22.23 -10.10
CA ASP A 161 -16.98 22.30 -9.25
C ASP A 161 -18.22 21.78 -9.98
N ILE A 162 -18.41 22.12 -11.26
CA ILE A 162 -19.52 21.57 -12.07
C ILE A 162 -19.36 20.07 -12.29
N TYR A 163 -18.13 19.60 -12.48
CA TYR A 163 -17.84 18.16 -12.60
C TYR A 163 -18.12 17.40 -11.29
N MET A 164 -17.87 18.04 -10.14
CA MET A 164 -18.15 17.51 -8.80
C MET A 164 -19.60 17.70 -8.37
N ASP A 165 -20.35 18.61 -9.01
CA ASP A 165 -21.74 18.91 -8.70
C ASP A 165 -22.65 17.76 -9.14
N TYR A 166 -22.88 16.85 -8.18
CA TYR A 166 -23.73 15.69 -8.28
C TYR A 166 -24.66 15.66 -7.06
N ASP A 167 -25.98 15.67 -7.30
CA ASP A 167 -26.96 15.89 -6.22
C ASP A 167 -27.44 14.61 -5.51
N GLY A 168 -26.99 13.41 -5.92
CA GLY A 168 -27.35 12.14 -5.27
C GLY A 168 -28.82 11.77 -5.37
N LYS A 169 -29.68 12.62 -5.94
CA LYS A 169 -31.14 12.51 -5.93
C LYS A 169 -31.72 12.27 -7.31
N SER A 170 -30.92 12.46 -8.34
CA SER A 170 -31.30 12.16 -9.71
C SER A 170 -31.42 10.65 -9.92
N SER A 171 -32.63 10.19 -10.23
CA SER A 171 -32.89 8.87 -10.82
C SER A 171 -32.39 8.76 -12.26
N ASP A 172 -31.65 9.75 -12.77
CA ASP A 172 -31.16 9.76 -14.14
C ASP A 172 -29.97 8.80 -14.28
N ASN A 173 -29.85 8.19 -15.46
CA ASN A 173 -28.68 7.39 -15.78
C ASN A 173 -27.40 8.28 -15.82
N LYS A 174 -26.24 7.67 -15.51
CA LYS A 174 -24.92 8.34 -15.49
C LYS A 174 -24.60 9.09 -16.80
N ILE A 175 -25.14 8.65 -17.94
CA ILE A 175 -24.99 9.29 -19.24
C ILE A 175 -25.68 10.66 -19.29
N THR A 176 -26.88 10.80 -18.73
CA THR A 176 -27.62 12.07 -18.64
C THR A 176 -26.89 13.07 -17.76
N ILE A 177 -26.38 12.62 -16.61
CA ILE A 177 -25.54 13.43 -15.71
C ILE A 177 -24.33 14.00 -16.47
N MET A 178 -23.58 13.14 -17.17
CA MET A 178 -22.43 13.57 -17.97
C MET A 178 -22.81 14.59 -19.06
N LYS A 179 -23.94 14.39 -19.75
CA LYS A 179 -24.43 15.34 -20.77
C LYS A 179 -24.77 16.71 -20.16
N ASN A 180 -25.40 16.72 -18.98
CA ASN A 180 -25.75 17.95 -18.27
C ASN A 180 -24.50 18.70 -17.79
N GLN A 181 -23.53 17.97 -17.21
CA GLN A 181 -22.24 18.54 -16.80
C GLN A 181 -21.50 19.13 -18.00
N ARG A 182 -21.39 18.38 -19.11
CA ARG A 182 -20.80 18.86 -20.38
C ARG A 182 -21.43 20.18 -20.84
N LYS A 183 -22.77 20.26 -20.86
CA LYS A 183 -23.48 21.47 -21.27
C LYS A 183 -23.15 22.67 -20.37
N ARG A 184 -23.14 22.46 -19.05
CA ARG A 184 -22.82 23.52 -18.07
C ARG A 184 -21.36 23.98 -18.18
N ILE A 185 -20.44 23.03 -18.35
CA ILE A 185 -19.01 23.31 -18.56
C ILE A 185 -18.80 24.08 -19.87
N ALA A 186 -19.46 23.68 -20.96
CA ALA A 186 -19.40 24.39 -22.24
C ALA A 186 -19.83 25.86 -22.10
N THR A 187 -20.89 26.14 -21.34
CA THR A 187 -21.32 27.52 -21.04
C THR A 187 -20.26 28.31 -20.29
N GLN A 188 -19.55 27.71 -19.31
CA GLN A 188 -18.49 28.40 -18.58
C GLN A 188 -17.23 28.63 -19.43
N LEU A 189 -16.86 27.66 -20.27
CA LEU A 189 -15.68 27.75 -21.13
C LEU A 189 -15.90 28.71 -22.30
N GLY A 190 -17.14 28.90 -22.77
CA GLY A 190 -17.48 29.84 -23.83
C GLY A 190 -16.62 29.62 -25.08
N LYS A 191 -15.85 30.64 -25.48
CA LYS A 191 -14.96 30.57 -26.65
C LYS A 191 -13.81 29.55 -26.53
N TYR A 192 -13.47 29.11 -25.32
CA TYR A 192 -12.43 28.11 -25.08
C TYR A 192 -12.96 26.67 -25.17
N TYR A 193 -14.29 26.49 -25.21
CA TYR A 193 -14.88 25.16 -25.30
C TYR A 193 -14.53 24.50 -26.63
N SER A 194 -14.06 23.27 -26.56
CA SER A 194 -13.86 22.41 -27.71
C SER A 194 -14.68 21.13 -27.54
N ASN A 195 -15.41 20.74 -28.57
CA ASN A 195 -16.16 19.48 -28.59
C ASN A 195 -15.28 18.28 -29.01
N HIS A 196 -13.96 18.48 -29.08
CA HIS A 196 -13.02 17.43 -29.42
C HIS A 196 -12.88 16.44 -28.25
N ARG A 197 -13.03 15.15 -28.54
CA ARG A 197 -12.81 14.10 -27.55
C ARG A 197 -11.31 13.90 -27.37
N VAL A 198 -10.84 13.97 -26.13
CA VAL A 198 -9.43 13.76 -25.80
C VAL A 198 -9.24 12.33 -25.31
N GLN A 199 -8.32 11.61 -25.95
CA GLN A 199 -7.89 10.28 -25.54
C GLN A 199 -6.65 10.38 -24.64
N ILE A 200 -6.61 9.55 -23.61
CA ILE A 200 -5.45 9.33 -22.74
C ILE A 200 -4.77 8.07 -23.24
N GLU A 201 -3.46 8.16 -23.50
CA GLU A 201 -2.71 7.08 -24.13
C GLU A 201 -2.46 5.94 -23.14
N PHE A 202 -2.10 6.25 -21.89
CA PHE A 202 -1.84 5.25 -20.86
C PHE A 202 -2.17 5.77 -19.47
N VAL A 203 -2.73 4.89 -18.64
CA VAL A 203 -2.96 5.12 -17.20
C VAL A 203 -2.28 4.00 -16.40
N GLY A 204 -1.26 4.35 -15.62
CA GLY A 204 -0.57 3.43 -14.71
C GLY A 204 -0.85 3.75 -13.26
N ILE A 205 -1.55 2.88 -12.54
CA ILE A 205 -1.98 3.15 -11.16
C ILE A 205 -1.56 2.03 -10.20
N TRP A 206 -1.15 2.42 -9.00
CA TRP A 206 -0.81 1.51 -7.91
C TRP A 206 -1.84 1.58 -6.78
N ASP A 207 -2.39 0.42 -6.46
CA ASP A 207 -3.25 0.10 -5.32
C ASP A 207 -4.25 1.21 -4.97
N THR A 208 -5.20 1.48 -5.87
CA THR A 208 -6.14 2.58 -5.69
C THR A 208 -6.98 2.40 -4.43
N VAL A 209 -7.00 3.38 -3.53
CA VAL A 209 -7.86 3.39 -2.33
C VAL A 209 -8.68 4.68 -2.26
N GLU A 210 -9.84 4.63 -1.61
CA GLU A 210 -10.71 5.79 -1.47
C GLU A 210 -10.11 6.90 -0.59
N ALA A 211 -10.52 8.14 -0.88
CA ALA A 211 -10.18 9.33 -0.11
C ALA A 211 -11.27 9.73 0.92
N LEU A 212 -12.19 8.82 1.27
CA LEU A 212 -13.32 9.14 2.14
C LEU A 212 -12.90 9.37 3.61
N ALA A 213 -13.53 10.39 4.19
CA ALA A 213 -13.19 10.96 5.49
C ALA A 213 -13.63 10.14 6.71
N ILE A 214 -14.41 9.07 6.53
CA ILE A 214 -14.93 8.27 7.64
C ILE A 214 -14.87 6.79 7.24
N PRO A 215 -13.97 5.99 7.85
CA PRO A 215 -14.05 4.54 7.76
C PRO A 215 -15.41 4.09 8.27
N ASP A 216 -16.19 3.39 7.45
CA ASP A 216 -17.36 2.65 7.92
C ASP A 216 -16.96 1.39 8.73
N TYR A 217 -15.65 1.11 8.77
CA TYR A 217 -15.01 -0.04 9.41
C TYR A 217 -15.44 -1.39 8.83
N GLU A 218 -15.88 -1.41 7.58
CA GLU A 218 -16.26 -2.61 6.83
C GLU A 218 -15.47 -2.72 5.51
N GLU A 219 -15.19 -3.94 5.03
CA GLU A 219 -14.64 -4.14 3.69
C GLU A 219 -15.74 -4.02 2.64
N ASN A 220 -16.24 -2.81 2.45
CA ASN A 220 -17.34 -2.56 1.55
C ASN A 220 -16.86 -2.41 0.11
N VAL A 221 -16.54 -3.54 -0.50
CA VAL A 221 -16.25 -3.66 -1.94
C VAL A 221 -17.41 -3.18 -2.82
N THR A 222 -18.60 -3.01 -2.26
CA THR A 222 -19.84 -2.53 -2.90
C THR A 222 -19.97 -1.02 -2.98
N ILE A 223 -19.18 -0.23 -2.24
CA ILE A 223 -19.24 1.23 -2.31
C ILE A 223 -18.46 1.66 -3.56
N ILE A 224 -19.14 1.70 -4.70
CA ILE A 224 -18.73 2.49 -5.86
C ILE A 224 -19.78 3.57 -6.17
N ASP A 225 -20.88 3.61 -5.40
CA ASP A 225 -22.04 4.42 -5.77
C ASP A 225 -22.38 5.57 -4.82
N GLU A 226 -21.52 6.01 -3.89
CA GLU A 226 -21.77 7.26 -3.14
C GLU A 226 -20.55 8.18 -2.89
N PRO A 227 -20.50 9.37 -3.54
CA PRO A 227 -21.34 9.75 -4.68
C PRO A 227 -20.95 8.89 -5.90
N PRO A 228 -21.95 8.41 -6.69
CA PRO A 228 -21.81 7.61 -7.89
C PRO A 228 -21.26 8.47 -9.02
N MET A 229 -20.03 8.92 -8.85
CA MET A 229 -19.32 9.66 -9.87
C MET A 229 -18.71 8.66 -10.84
N ILE A 230 -18.74 9.02 -12.12
CA ILE A 230 -18.24 8.14 -13.16
C ILE A 230 -16.75 7.88 -12.87
N ASP A 231 -16.38 6.62 -12.77
CA ASP A 231 -15.03 6.12 -12.55
C ASP A 231 -14.34 6.02 -13.92
N GLN A 232 -13.91 7.20 -14.39
CA GLN A 232 -13.82 7.55 -15.80
C GLN A 232 -12.45 7.26 -16.42
N LEU A 233 -12.20 5.99 -16.69
CA LEU A 233 -11.14 5.59 -17.61
C LEU A 233 -11.69 5.34 -19.03
N CYS A 234 -12.90 5.83 -19.35
CA CYS A 234 -13.56 5.62 -20.65
C CYS A 234 -12.77 6.19 -21.83
N ASN A 235 -11.92 7.19 -21.58
CA ASN A 235 -11.04 7.81 -22.57
C ASN A 235 -9.59 7.32 -22.47
N ALA A 236 -9.28 6.37 -21.60
CA ALA A 236 -7.96 5.74 -21.55
C ALA A 236 -7.90 4.59 -22.54
N LYS A 237 -6.89 4.60 -23.42
CA LYS A 237 -6.62 3.54 -24.38
C LYS A 237 -6.10 2.28 -23.68
N GLU A 238 -5.17 2.47 -22.74
CA GLU A 238 -4.55 1.39 -21.98
C GLU A 238 -4.52 1.74 -20.49
N VAL A 239 -4.76 0.73 -19.65
CA VAL A 239 -4.78 0.87 -18.19
C VAL A 239 -4.02 -0.28 -17.54
N ALA A 240 -2.99 0.04 -16.76
CA ALA A 240 -2.27 -0.92 -15.93
C ALA A 240 -2.53 -0.59 -14.45
N HIS A 241 -3.09 -1.56 -13.71
CA HIS A 241 -3.45 -1.41 -12.31
C HIS A 241 -2.76 -2.50 -11.47
N VAL A 242 -1.80 -2.06 -10.65
CA VAL A 242 -1.12 -2.88 -9.64
C VAL A 242 -1.96 -2.91 -8.37
N LEU A 243 -2.10 -4.08 -7.74
CA LEU A 243 -2.84 -4.24 -6.49
C LEU A 243 -2.01 -5.01 -5.44
N SER A 244 -2.14 -4.63 -4.17
CA SER A 244 -1.56 -5.35 -3.04
C SER A 244 -2.44 -6.54 -2.63
N LEU A 245 -1.82 -7.68 -2.33
CA LEU A 245 -2.50 -8.84 -1.73
C LEU A 245 -2.52 -8.78 -0.21
N ASP A 246 -1.43 -8.29 0.38
CA ASP A 246 -1.08 -8.56 1.77
C ASP A 246 -1.32 -7.36 2.70
N ASP A 247 -2.06 -6.33 2.26
CA ASP A 247 -2.43 -5.24 3.16
C ASP A 247 -3.54 -5.70 4.13
N ASP A 248 -3.22 -5.76 5.41
CA ASP A 248 -4.16 -6.14 6.48
C ASP A 248 -5.01 -4.96 6.99
N ARG A 249 -5.04 -3.85 6.22
CA ARG A 249 -5.86 -2.65 6.45
C ARG A 249 -7.09 -2.54 5.59
N ALA A 250 -7.68 -3.67 5.20
CA ALA A 250 -8.78 -3.71 4.25
C ALA A 250 -10.09 -2.99 4.68
N ARG A 251 -10.18 -2.41 5.89
CA ARG A 251 -11.30 -1.54 6.31
C ARG A 251 -11.13 -0.07 5.93
N ILE A 252 -9.90 0.33 5.65
CA ILE A 252 -9.51 1.73 5.38
C ILE A 252 -8.67 1.86 4.11
N PHE A 253 -7.96 0.80 3.73
CA PHE A 253 -7.24 0.63 2.48
C PHE A 253 -7.91 -0.44 1.62
N THR A 254 -9.24 -0.40 1.53
CA THR A 254 -10.01 -1.22 0.58
C THR A 254 -9.63 -0.81 -0.84
N PRO A 255 -9.13 -1.73 -1.68
CA PRO A 255 -8.75 -1.39 -3.04
C PRO A 255 -10.00 -1.17 -3.91
N ILE A 256 -10.01 -0.10 -4.69
CA ILE A 256 -11.03 0.17 -5.70
C ILE A 256 -10.64 -0.55 -6.99
N LEU A 257 -11.23 -1.71 -7.22
CA LEU A 257 -11.01 -2.50 -8.42
C LEU A 257 -11.59 -1.80 -9.66
N LEU A 258 -11.01 -2.07 -10.82
CA LEU A 258 -11.69 -1.86 -12.09
C LEU A 258 -12.69 -3.02 -12.26
N ASP A 259 -13.93 -2.70 -12.66
CA ASP A 259 -15.04 -3.65 -12.88
C ASP A 259 -15.64 -3.45 -14.29
N ASN A 260 -15.82 -4.55 -15.02
CA ASN A 260 -16.37 -4.54 -16.38
C ASN A 260 -17.84 -4.15 -16.37
N ASN A 261 -18.64 -4.56 -15.38
CA ASN A 261 -20.05 -4.18 -15.31
C ASN A 261 -20.19 -2.67 -15.05
N ALA A 262 -19.46 -2.15 -14.06
CA ALA A 262 -19.38 -0.71 -13.82
C ALA A 262 -18.90 0.04 -15.07
N SER A 263 -17.87 -0.46 -15.75
CA SER A 263 -17.35 0.13 -16.99
C SER A 263 -18.39 0.10 -18.12
N ILE A 264 -19.13 -1.00 -18.31
CA ILE A 264 -20.18 -1.15 -19.33
C ILE A 264 -21.29 -0.14 -19.06
N HIS A 265 -21.74 -0.06 -17.82
CA HIS A 265 -22.76 0.88 -17.41
C HIS A 265 -22.34 2.35 -17.60
N GLN A 266 -21.04 2.65 -17.48
CA GLN A 266 -20.52 4.01 -17.51
C GLN A 266 -20.05 4.47 -18.90
N CYS A 267 -19.37 3.60 -19.64
CA CYS A 267 -18.76 3.89 -20.94
C CYS A 267 -19.55 3.33 -22.12
N GLY A 268 -20.51 2.43 -21.90
CA GLY A 268 -21.14 1.63 -22.94
C GLY A 268 -20.30 0.40 -23.34
N THR A 269 -20.93 -0.56 -24.01
CA THR A 269 -20.34 -1.87 -24.35
C THR A 269 -19.24 -1.79 -25.42
N GLU A 270 -19.32 -0.83 -26.34
CA GLU A 270 -18.37 -0.71 -27.46
C GLU A 270 -17.01 -0.15 -27.01
N ILE A 271 -17.00 0.83 -26.09
CA ILE A 271 -15.77 1.47 -25.57
C ILE A 271 -14.89 0.50 -24.75
N ILE A 272 -15.43 -0.64 -24.31
CA ILE A 272 -14.68 -1.62 -23.51
C ILE A 272 -13.93 -2.61 -24.38
N LYS A 273 -14.47 -2.93 -25.56
CA LYS A 273 -13.86 -3.92 -26.46
C LYS A 273 -12.52 -3.45 -27.03
N ASP A 274 -12.31 -2.14 -27.08
CA ASP A 274 -11.11 -1.52 -27.67
C ASP A 274 -10.05 -1.14 -26.61
N ARG A 275 -10.22 -1.50 -25.33
CA ARG A 275 -9.29 -1.13 -24.25
C ARG A 275 -8.45 -2.31 -23.79
N ASP A 276 -7.15 -2.09 -23.62
CA ASP A 276 -6.26 -3.03 -22.92
C ASP A 276 -6.21 -2.65 -21.43
N ILE A 277 -6.95 -3.40 -20.61
CA ILE A 277 -6.99 -3.21 -19.15
C ILE A 277 -6.31 -4.40 -18.49
N GLN A 278 -5.25 -4.12 -17.75
CA GLN A 278 -4.48 -5.11 -17.03
C GLN A 278 -4.50 -4.80 -15.54
N GLN A 279 -5.14 -5.67 -14.78
CA GLN A 279 -5.21 -5.58 -13.33
C GLN A 279 -4.51 -6.81 -12.75
N VAL A 280 -3.46 -6.59 -11.94
CA VAL A 280 -2.59 -7.67 -11.45
C VAL A 280 -2.25 -7.45 -9.97
N PHE A 281 -2.38 -8.52 -9.21
CA PHE A 281 -2.05 -8.57 -7.79
C PHE A 281 -0.58 -8.98 -7.54
N PHE A 282 0.05 -8.32 -6.57
CA PHE A 282 1.42 -8.55 -6.13
C PHE A 282 1.46 -8.81 -4.62
N SER A 283 2.52 -9.51 -4.16
CA SER A 283 2.76 -9.75 -2.74
C SER A 283 3.19 -8.48 -2.02
N GLY A 284 2.89 -8.41 -0.72
CA GLY A 284 3.21 -7.28 0.14
C GLY A 284 2.04 -6.32 0.37
N ALA A 285 2.20 -5.46 1.38
CA ALA A 285 1.25 -4.44 1.78
C ALA A 285 1.18 -3.29 0.75
N HIS A 286 0.32 -2.29 1.01
CA HIS A 286 0.09 -1.16 0.09
C HIS A 286 1.35 -0.46 -0.41
N SER A 287 2.31 -0.19 0.49
CA SER A 287 3.59 0.44 0.14
C SER A 287 4.67 -0.55 -0.27
N ASP A 288 4.50 -1.86 -0.06
CA ASP A 288 5.37 -2.87 -0.68
C ASP A 288 5.11 -2.96 -2.19
N VAL A 289 3.91 -2.60 -2.66
CA VAL A 289 3.60 -2.57 -4.10
C VAL A 289 3.72 -1.18 -4.71
N GLY A 290 3.39 -0.11 -3.96
CA GLY A 290 3.45 1.26 -4.47
C GLY A 290 4.73 2.02 -4.14
N GLY A 291 5.59 1.45 -3.29
CA GLY A 291 6.74 2.12 -2.68
C GLY A 291 6.35 3.05 -1.54
N GLY A 292 7.36 3.64 -0.89
CA GLY A 292 7.19 4.47 0.29
C GLY A 292 7.96 3.99 1.53
N TYR A 293 8.38 2.72 1.55
CA TYR A 293 9.28 2.19 2.58
C TYR A 293 10.74 2.54 2.28
N ALA A 294 11.57 2.51 3.32
CA ALA A 294 12.98 2.88 3.22
C ALA A 294 13.79 1.88 2.39
N ASP A 295 13.47 0.59 2.48
CA ASP A 295 13.96 -0.43 1.56
C ASP A 295 13.06 -0.53 0.33
N THR A 296 13.68 -0.68 -0.84
CA THR A 296 13.03 -0.61 -2.16
C THR A 296 13.22 -1.90 -2.94
N ASP A 297 13.32 -3.01 -2.23
CA ASP A 297 13.65 -4.30 -2.81
C ASP A 297 12.41 -4.91 -3.46
N ILE A 298 11.30 -5.01 -2.72
CA ILE A 298 10.09 -5.68 -3.19
C ILE A 298 9.23 -4.80 -4.12
N ASP A 299 9.22 -3.48 -3.91
CA ASP A 299 8.40 -2.55 -4.70
C ASP A 299 8.91 -2.37 -6.14
N GLY A 300 10.19 -2.64 -6.37
CA GLY A 300 10.78 -2.71 -7.69
C GLY A 300 10.15 -3.80 -8.59
N VAL A 301 9.57 -4.85 -8.00
CA VAL A 301 8.89 -5.92 -8.77
C VAL A 301 7.69 -5.36 -9.52
N SER A 302 6.83 -4.60 -8.84
CA SER A 302 5.65 -4.02 -9.47
C SER A 302 6.02 -2.87 -10.42
N LEU A 303 7.10 -2.13 -10.14
CA LEU A 303 7.61 -1.09 -11.01
C LEU A 303 8.17 -1.66 -12.32
N ASN A 304 8.93 -2.76 -12.27
CA ASN A 304 9.41 -3.45 -13.47
C ASN A 304 8.26 -3.98 -14.32
N TRP A 305 7.22 -4.52 -13.69
CA TRP A 305 6.00 -4.91 -14.41
C TRP A 305 5.34 -3.70 -15.09
N MET A 306 5.19 -2.56 -14.38
CA MET A 306 4.64 -1.32 -14.95
C MET A 306 5.48 -0.80 -16.12
N LEU A 307 6.81 -0.78 -15.98
CA LEU A 307 7.74 -0.38 -17.04
C LEU A 307 7.56 -1.24 -18.30
N SER A 308 7.36 -2.55 -18.13
CA SER A 308 7.06 -3.43 -19.27
C SER A 308 5.75 -3.07 -19.99
N LYS A 309 4.77 -2.54 -19.27
CA LYS A 309 3.50 -2.09 -19.85
C LYS A 309 3.70 -0.79 -20.59
N ILE A 310 4.45 0.15 -20.02
CA ILE A 310 4.83 1.40 -20.69
C ILE A 310 5.58 1.10 -22.00
N ASP A 311 6.53 0.16 -22.00
CA ASP A 311 7.34 -0.18 -23.18
C ASP A 311 6.51 -0.83 -24.30
N LYS A 312 5.56 -1.71 -23.96
CA LYS A 312 4.73 -2.44 -24.95
C LYS A 312 3.49 -1.67 -25.43
N SER A 313 3.14 -0.59 -24.75
CA SER A 313 1.92 0.18 -24.97
C SER A 313 2.13 1.45 -25.79
N GLY A 314 1.07 2.25 -25.90
CA GLY A 314 1.12 3.68 -26.21
C GLY A 314 2.10 4.52 -25.37
N GLY A 315 2.59 3.99 -24.23
CA GLY A 315 3.69 4.52 -23.41
C GLY A 315 5.08 4.42 -24.04
N SER A 316 5.21 3.73 -25.17
CA SER A 316 6.48 3.51 -25.85
C SER A 316 7.27 4.83 -26.05
N GLY A 317 8.51 4.81 -25.57
CA GLY A 317 9.43 5.95 -25.66
C GLY A 317 9.29 7.02 -24.57
N LEU A 318 8.54 6.76 -23.49
CA LEU A 318 8.63 7.53 -22.23
C LEU A 318 9.93 7.24 -21.47
N VAL A 319 10.38 5.98 -21.49
CA VAL A 319 11.65 5.52 -20.92
C VAL A 319 12.50 4.86 -22.02
N PRO A 320 13.82 4.75 -21.85
CA PRO A 320 14.65 3.94 -22.75
C PRO A 320 14.19 2.48 -22.78
N GLU A 321 14.35 1.82 -23.93
CA GLU A 321 14.01 0.39 -24.06
C GLU A 321 14.77 -0.45 -23.03
N ASN A 322 14.10 -1.46 -22.47
CA ASN A 322 14.66 -2.36 -21.45
C ASN A 322 15.03 -1.67 -20.13
N THR A 323 14.45 -0.49 -19.84
CA THR A 323 14.61 0.16 -18.53
C THR A 323 14.10 -0.77 -17.43
N ARG A 324 14.94 -0.99 -16.41
CA ARG A 324 14.60 -1.80 -15.22
C ARG A 324 15.16 -1.16 -13.97
N VAL A 325 14.51 -1.44 -12.86
CA VAL A 325 14.98 -1.13 -11.51
C VAL A 325 15.39 -2.42 -10.80
N TYR A 326 16.18 -2.28 -9.74
CA TYR A 326 16.42 -3.40 -8.83
C TYR A 326 15.09 -3.90 -8.26
N ALA A 327 14.94 -5.22 -8.18
CA ALA A 327 13.75 -5.86 -7.65
C ALA A 327 14.12 -7.22 -7.05
N ASP A 328 13.61 -7.51 -5.86
CA ASP A 328 13.71 -8.82 -5.20
C ASP A 328 12.31 -9.34 -4.85
N PRO A 329 11.78 -10.35 -5.56
CA PRO A 329 10.49 -10.96 -5.24
C PRO A 329 10.47 -11.70 -3.89
N LEU A 330 11.65 -12.03 -3.36
CA LEU A 330 11.85 -12.63 -2.04
C LEU A 330 12.17 -11.57 -0.97
N GLY A 331 12.14 -10.29 -1.33
CA GLY A 331 12.38 -9.16 -0.43
C GLY A 331 11.45 -9.14 0.77
N LYS A 332 11.81 -8.35 1.78
CA LYS A 332 11.02 -8.21 3.00
C LYS A 332 9.66 -7.57 2.69
N THR A 333 8.60 -8.13 3.27
CA THR A 333 7.26 -7.52 3.31
C THR A 333 7.06 -6.81 4.64
N HIS A 334 6.24 -5.77 4.64
CA HIS A 334 6.03 -4.93 5.82
C HIS A 334 4.69 -5.17 6.49
N ASP A 335 4.69 -5.04 7.81
CA ASP A 335 3.46 -4.94 8.60
C ASP A 335 3.00 -3.48 8.57
N PRO A 336 1.92 -3.18 7.84
CA PRO A 336 1.49 -1.80 7.67
C PRO A 336 0.70 -1.26 8.88
N GLU A 337 0.43 -2.09 9.90
CA GLU A 337 -0.14 -1.66 11.18
C GLU A 337 0.88 -0.98 12.08
N ALA A 338 2.17 -1.34 11.96
CA ALA A 338 3.23 -0.81 12.81
C ALA A 338 3.30 0.74 12.77
N ASP A 339 2.82 1.34 11.67
CA ASP A 339 2.80 2.78 11.41
C ASP A 339 1.50 3.48 11.90
N LEU A 340 0.46 2.74 12.32
CA LEU A 340 -0.86 3.28 12.70
C LEU A 340 -1.20 2.94 14.16
N ALA A 341 -0.72 3.78 15.08
CA ALA A 341 -0.70 3.47 16.51
C ALA A 341 -2.05 3.56 17.28
N PHE A 342 -3.19 3.94 16.67
CA PHE A 342 -4.42 4.17 17.46
C PHE A 342 -5.75 3.84 16.75
N GLY A 343 -6.53 2.93 17.34
CA GLY A 343 -7.95 2.68 17.00
C GLY A 343 -8.20 1.84 15.74
N TYR A 344 -7.14 1.37 15.08
CA TYR A 344 -7.19 0.53 13.90
C TYR A 344 -7.62 -0.92 14.24
N ARG A 345 -8.40 -1.56 13.36
CA ARG A 345 -8.89 -2.94 13.53
C ARG A 345 -8.39 -3.83 12.39
N PHE A 346 -7.40 -4.67 12.69
CA PHE A 346 -6.85 -5.71 11.80
C PHE A 346 -7.91 -6.40 10.94
N MET A 347 -7.69 -6.45 9.63
CA MET A 347 -8.52 -7.20 8.69
C MET A 347 -7.81 -7.38 7.35
N HIS A 348 -7.44 -8.62 7.03
CA HIS A 348 -6.95 -8.97 5.70
C HIS A 348 -7.96 -8.63 4.60
N ARG A 349 -7.41 -8.34 3.42
CA ARG A 349 -8.18 -8.25 2.18
C ARG A 349 -8.89 -9.57 1.88
N SER A 350 -10.17 -9.51 1.52
CA SER A 350 -10.94 -10.69 1.14
C SER A 350 -10.87 -10.92 -0.36
N ILE A 351 -9.98 -11.82 -0.77
CA ILE A 351 -9.82 -12.16 -2.20
C ILE A 351 -11.11 -12.74 -2.78
N SER A 352 -11.85 -13.54 -2.01
CA SER A 352 -13.16 -14.05 -2.40
C SER A 352 -14.19 -12.93 -2.68
N ARG A 353 -14.10 -11.77 -2.02
CA ARG A 353 -14.95 -10.59 -2.34
C ARG A 353 -14.49 -9.90 -3.62
N TYR A 354 -13.18 -9.81 -3.87
CA TYR A 354 -12.62 -9.16 -5.04
C TYR A 354 -12.91 -9.92 -6.33
N LYS A 355 -12.83 -11.26 -6.28
CA LYS A 355 -13.19 -12.14 -7.40
C LYS A 355 -14.59 -11.92 -7.94
N LYS A 356 -15.57 -11.73 -7.07
CA LYS A 356 -16.97 -11.46 -7.48
C LYS A 356 -17.14 -10.15 -8.27
N LYS A 357 -16.15 -9.26 -8.22
CA LYS A 357 -16.13 -7.93 -8.84
C LYS A 357 -14.98 -7.76 -9.83
N TYR A 358 -14.24 -8.83 -10.11
CA TYR A 358 -13.04 -8.76 -10.92
C TYR A 358 -13.42 -8.58 -12.39
N LEU A 359 -12.79 -7.58 -13.03
CA LEU A 359 -13.08 -7.20 -14.40
C LEU A 359 -12.71 -8.27 -15.43
N LEU A 360 -11.71 -9.10 -15.15
CA LEU A 360 -11.26 -10.17 -16.04
C LEU A 360 -11.83 -11.52 -15.57
N ASP A 361 -12.07 -12.44 -16.50
CA ASP A 361 -12.67 -13.76 -16.24
C ASP A 361 -11.95 -14.56 -15.14
N ASN A 362 -10.69 -14.22 -14.84
CA ASN A 362 -9.87 -14.84 -13.81
C ASN A 362 -9.17 -13.80 -12.92
N PHE A 363 -9.01 -14.13 -11.64
CA PHE A 363 -8.18 -13.38 -10.70
C PHE A 363 -6.70 -13.50 -11.09
N THR A 364 -6.05 -12.38 -11.40
CA THR A 364 -4.68 -12.38 -11.94
C THR A 364 -3.66 -11.99 -10.89
N VAL A 365 -2.67 -12.85 -10.67
CA VAL A 365 -1.50 -12.58 -9.81
C VAL A 365 -0.22 -12.55 -10.64
N HIS A 366 0.77 -11.80 -10.17
CA HIS A 366 2.10 -11.83 -10.74
C HIS A 366 2.85 -13.12 -10.37
N GLN A 367 3.74 -13.61 -11.24
CA GLN A 367 4.56 -14.82 -10.98
C GLN A 367 5.37 -14.70 -9.69
N SER A 368 5.81 -13.50 -9.30
CA SER A 368 6.50 -13.27 -8.03
C SER A 368 5.71 -13.69 -6.79
N VAL A 369 4.37 -13.66 -6.86
CA VAL A 369 3.51 -14.17 -5.78
C VAL A 369 3.72 -15.68 -5.64
N ILE A 370 3.70 -16.41 -6.76
CA ILE A 370 3.89 -17.86 -6.78
C ILE A 370 5.28 -18.23 -6.28
N ASP A 371 6.31 -17.52 -6.75
CA ASP A 371 7.70 -17.79 -6.39
C ASP A 371 7.94 -17.51 -4.89
N ARG A 372 7.34 -16.44 -4.36
CA ARG A 372 7.38 -16.14 -2.92
C ARG A 372 6.70 -17.22 -2.10
N LEU A 373 5.49 -17.63 -2.51
CA LEU A 373 4.70 -18.65 -1.80
C LEU A 373 5.40 -20.00 -1.70
N ALA A 374 6.20 -20.37 -2.71
CA ALA A 374 6.93 -21.62 -2.74
C ALA A 374 8.13 -21.68 -1.79
N VAL A 375 8.62 -20.51 -1.32
CA VAL A 375 9.92 -20.41 -0.65
C VAL A 375 9.82 -19.74 0.71
N ILE A 376 9.02 -18.68 0.82
CA ILE A 376 8.91 -17.86 2.03
C ILE A 376 7.68 -18.33 2.81
N PRO A 377 7.87 -18.81 4.06
CA PRO A 377 6.75 -19.08 4.96
C PRO A 377 5.93 -17.81 5.19
N ARG A 378 4.60 -17.94 5.16
CA ARG A 378 3.69 -16.78 5.31
C ARG A 378 3.84 -16.10 6.66
N GLN A 379 3.98 -14.79 6.62
CA GLN A 379 3.96 -13.93 7.80
C GLN A 379 2.51 -13.70 8.26
N CYS A 380 2.33 -13.14 9.46
CA CYS A 380 1.02 -12.95 10.07
C CYS A 380 0.22 -11.77 9.47
N ASN A 381 0.91 -10.69 9.12
CA ASN A 381 0.38 -9.51 8.42
C ASN A 381 0.01 -9.83 6.96
N GLU A 382 0.59 -10.88 6.40
CA GLU A 382 0.28 -11.33 5.05
C GLU A 382 -1.02 -12.16 4.98
N ILE A 383 -1.68 -12.23 3.82
CA ILE A 383 -2.92 -12.99 3.70
C ILE A 383 -2.69 -14.48 4.03
N GLN A 384 -3.57 -15.04 4.86
CA GLN A 384 -3.53 -16.42 5.29
C GLN A 384 -4.23 -17.34 4.27
N TRP A 385 -3.45 -17.93 3.37
CA TRP A 385 -3.96 -18.73 2.24
C TRP A 385 -4.76 -19.99 2.62
N LYS A 386 -4.67 -20.43 3.89
CA LYS A 386 -5.44 -21.57 4.42
C LYS A 386 -6.85 -21.19 4.89
N ASP A 387 -7.12 -19.91 5.10
CA ASP A 387 -8.41 -19.48 5.59
C ASP A 387 -9.40 -19.48 4.43
N GLU A 388 -10.17 -20.57 4.31
CA GLU A 388 -11.19 -20.74 3.28
C GLU A 388 -12.21 -19.59 3.26
N SER A 389 -12.43 -18.88 4.37
CA SER A 389 -13.31 -17.70 4.38
C SER A 389 -12.73 -16.51 3.60
N LEU A 390 -11.40 -16.43 3.51
CA LEU A 390 -10.66 -15.38 2.81
C LEU A 390 -10.24 -15.83 1.39
N THR A 391 -10.00 -17.12 1.20
CA THR A 391 -9.33 -17.68 0.01
C THR A 391 -10.01 -18.90 -0.61
N SER A 392 -11.28 -19.20 -0.30
CA SER A 392 -12.07 -20.38 -0.73
C SER A 392 -12.01 -20.77 -2.21
N SER A 393 -11.46 -19.93 -3.08
CA SER A 393 -11.23 -20.22 -4.50
C SER A 393 -9.74 -20.29 -4.88
N LEU A 394 -8.84 -19.69 -4.08
CA LEU A 394 -7.41 -19.75 -4.33
C LEU A 394 -6.78 -21.01 -3.76
N SER A 395 -7.24 -21.51 -2.61
CA SER A 395 -6.67 -22.69 -1.94
C SER A 395 -6.61 -23.93 -2.84
N ASP A 396 -7.54 -24.03 -3.80
CA ASP A 396 -7.60 -25.12 -4.78
C ASP A 396 -6.39 -25.14 -5.72
N CYS A 397 -5.79 -23.98 -5.98
CA CYS A 397 -4.60 -23.83 -6.81
C CYS A 397 -3.29 -24.23 -6.12
N PHE A 398 -3.27 -24.49 -4.80
CA PHE A 398 -2.01 -24.61 -4.04
C PHE A 398 -1.93 -25.84 -3.14
N GLU A 399 -0.84 -26.59 -3.26
CA GLU A 399 -0.40 -27.65 -2.35
C GLU A 399 0.33 -27.08 -1.15
N PHE A 400 -0.25 -27.28 0.03
CA PHE A 400 0.32 -26.77 1.27
C PHE A 400 1.34 -27.75 1.85
N ASN A 401 2.60 -27.29 1.98
CA ASN A 401 3.65 -28.02 2.66
C ASN A 401 3.67 -27.68 4.15
N LYS A 402 3.23 -28.65 4.96
CA LYS A 402 3.15 -28.52 6.43
C LYS A 402 4.52 -28.36 7.11
N ALA A 403 5.59 -28.91 6.53
CA ALA A 403 6.89 -28.99 7.19
C ALA A 403 7.58 -27.62 7.29
N ASN A 404 7.43 -26.79 6.25
CA ASN A 404 8.06 -25.48 6.14
C ASN A 404 7.04 -24.33 5.96
N ASN A 405 5.73 -24.61 6.05
CA ASN A 405 4.66 -23.63 5.90
C ASN A 405 4.66 -22.86 4.56
N THR A 406 4.98 -23.56 3.46
CA THR A 406 5.01 -23.01 2.08
C THR A 406 3.88 -23.58 1.22
N PHE A 407 3.68 -22.98 0.04
CA PHE A 407 2.62 -23.35 -0.90
C PHE A 407 3.20 -23.57 -2.30
N HIS A 408 2.89 -24.72 -2.90
CA HIS A 408 3.26 -25.03 -4.28
C HIS A 408 2.06 -24.84 -5.19
N TYR A 409 2.20 -23.95 -6.17
CA TYR A 409 1.16 -23.70 -7.17
C TYR A 409 1.04 -24.86 -8.16
N ASN A 410 -0.18 -25.31 -8.41
CA ASN A 410 -0.51 -26.33 -9.38
C ASN A 410 -1.80 -25.96 -10.12
N LYS A 411 -1.66 -25.45 -11.35
CA LYS A 411 -2.78 -25.02 -12.19
C LYS A 411 -3.79 -26.15 -12.51
N ASN A 412 -3.35 -27.40 -12.49
CA ASN A 412 -4.21 -28.55 -12.82
C ASN A 412 -4.95 -29.09 -11.59
N ARG A 413 -4.79 -28.47 -10.42
CA ARG A 413 -5.40 -28.93 -9.18
C ARG A 413 -6.75 -28.27 -8.95
N GLY A 414 -7.73 -29.08 -8.53
CA GLY A 414 -9.06 -28.60 -8.13
C GLY A 414 -9.72 -27.76 -9.22
N ASN A 415 -10.51 -26.77 -8.79
CA ASN A 415 -11.07 -25.76 -9.70
C ASN A 415 -10.18 -24.51 -9.69
N CYS A 416 -8.89 -24.65 -10.03
CA CYS A 416 -7.97 -23.51 -10.04
C CYS A 416 -8.35 -22.48 -11.12
N ASP A 417 -8.75 -21.30 -10.67
CA ASP A 417 -9.28 -20.17 -11.46
C ASP A 417 -8.39 -18.91 -11.34
N ILE A 418 -7.12 -19.11 -10.99
CA ILE A 418 -6.11 -18.05 -10.96
C ILE A 418 -5.40 -17.97 -12.30
N SER A 419 -5.25 -16.76 -12.82
CA SER A 419 -4.31 -16.47 -13.90
C SER A 419 -2.98 -15.97 -13.33
N VAL A 420 -1.88 -16.52 -13.82
CA VAL A 420 -0.54 -16.08 -13.47
C VAL A 420 0.08 -15.37 -14.66
N THR A 421 0.66 -14.20 -14.43
CA THR A 421 1.30 -13.38 -15.47
C THR A 421 2.67 -12.89 -15.02
N HIS A 422 3.53 -12.57 -15.98
CA HIS A 422 4.82 -11.94 -15.75
C HIS A 422 5.23 -11.12 -16.98
N GLU A 423 6.09 -10.13 -16.79
CA GLU A 423 6.73 -9.44 -17.90
C GLU A 423 7.83 -10.29 -18.55
N GLU A 424 8.22 -9.87 -19.74
CA GLU A 424 9.31 -10.49 -20.47
C GLU A 424 10.64 -10.24 -19.76
N GLY A 425 11.45 -11.29 -19.61
CA GLY A 425 12.70 -11.25 -18.86
C GLY A 425 12.54 -11.13 -17.34
N TYR A 426 11.34 -11.34 -16.80
CA TYR A 426 11.20 -11.75 -15.40
C TYR A 426 11.93 -13.09 -15.21
N ILE A 427 12.73 -13.21 -14.15
CA ILE A 427 13.47 -14.42 -13.82
C ILE A 427 13.06 -14.84 -12.42
N SER A 428 12.43 -16.01 -12.30
CA SER A 428 12.11 -16.60 -11.02
C SER A 428 13.40 -16.77 -10.19
N PRO A 429 13.37 -16.39 -8.90
CA PRO A 429 14.56 -16.47 -8.05
C PRO A 429 15.01 -17.93 -7.95
N VAL A 430 16.31 -18.16 -8.18
CA VAL A 430 16.90 -19.47 -7.90
C VAL A 430 16.99 -19.62 -6.39
N VAL A 431 16.19 -20.55 -5.86
CA VAL A 431 16.24 -20.93 -4.45
C VAL A 431 17.59 -21.59 -4.19
N LYS A 432 18.57 -20.80 -3.73
CA LYS A 432 19.70 -21.39 -3.02
C LYS A 432 19.12 -21.92 -1.73
N GLU A 433 19.08 -23.25 -1.56
CA GLU A 433 18.94 -23.84 -0.25
C GLU A 433 19.90 -23.10 0.68
N MET A 434 19.37 -22.44 1.71
CA MET A 434 20.20 -21.86 2.75
C MET A 434 20.92 -23.04 3.42
N GLY A 435 22.13 -23.33 2.91
CA GLY A 435 22.95 -24.44 3.39
C GLY A 435 23.06 -24.40 4.91
N ASP A 436 22.95 -25.58 5.50
CA ASP A 436 23.05 -25.81 6.93
C ASP A 436 24.30 -25.12 7.50
N VAL A 437 24.08 -24.04 8.25
CA VAL A 437 25.15 -23.45 9.06
C VAL A 437 25.29 -24.31 10.30
N PRO A 438 26.49 -24.86 10.59
CA PRO A 438 26.66 -25.83 11.66
C PRO A 438 26.24 -25.26 13.02
N LEU A 439 25.52 -26.10 13.76
CA LEU A 439 25.11 -25.91 15.15
C LEU A 439 26.31 -26.24 16.04
N CYS A 440 26.85 -25.27 16.77
CA CYS A 440 27.80 -25.57 17.83
C CYS A 440 27.19 -25.42 19.22
N THR A 441 27.44 -26.48 19.97
CA THR A 441 27.34 -26.64 21.41
C THR A 441 28.63 -26.13 22.08
N ILE A 442 28.48 -25.50 23.26
CA ILE A 442 29.47 -25.23 24.33
C ILE A 442 30.13 -23.82 24.38
N GLU A 443 29.90 -23.17 25.54
CA GLU A 443 30.53 -22.03 26.24
C GLU A 443 31.08 -20.79 25.49
N ASN A 444 30.41 -19.64 25.70
CA ASN A 444 30.92 -18.25 25.61
C ASN A 444 31.73 -17.83 24.36
N VAL A 445 31.54 -18.47 23.20
CA VAL A 445 32.04 -17.97 21.91
C VAL A 445 30.91 -17.27 21.16
N PHE A 446 31.10 -16.00 20.81
CA PHE A 446 30.17 -15.26 19.95
C PHE A 446 30.57 -15.42 18.47
N PRO A 447 29.60 -15.55 17.53
CA PRO A 447 28.16 -15.50 17.76
C PRO A 447 27.60 -16.78 18.39
N CYS A 448 26.71 -16.63 19.37
CA CYS A 448 26.00 -17.73 20.02
C CYS A 448 24.61 -17.91 19.42
N LYS A 449 24.15 -19.16 19.25
CA LYS A 449 22.83 -19.49 18.73
C LYS A 449 22.05 -20.34 19.72
N ILE A 450 20.82 -19.97 20.01
CA ILE A 450 20.01 -20.58 21.07
C ILE A 450 18.62 -20.88 20.54
N GLN A 451 18.20 -22.15 20.60
CA GLN A 451 16.82 -22.50 20.27
C GLN A 451 15.87 -22.19 21.43
N ILE A 452 14.77 -21.52 21.13
CA ILE A 452 13.75 -21.06 22.07
C ILE A 452 12.39 -21.55 21.58
N ASP A 453 11.66 -22.23 22.45
CA ASP A 453 10.31 -22.73 22.18
C ASP A 453 9.26 -21.76 22.73
N ALA A 454 8.12 -21.59 22.05
CA ALA A 454 7.08 -20.66 22.48
C ALA A 454 6.39 -21.06 23.81
N ASN A 455 6.53 -22.31 24.24
CA ASN A 455 5.96 -22.82 25.50
C ASN A 455 6.88 -22.58 26.72
N ILE A 456 8.01 -21.91 26.53
CA ILE A 456 9.08 -21.74 27.51
C ILE A 456 8.70 -20.79 28.65
N SER A 457 8.63 -21.27 29.89
CA SER A 457 8.61 -20.38 31.07
C SER A 457 10.04 -20.11 31.52
N LYS A 458 10.50 -18.85 31.42
CA LYS A 458 11.80 -18.33 31.92
C LYS A 458 12.95 -19.33 31.88
N ARG A 459 13.66 -19.39 30.76
CA ARG A 459 14.80 -20.30 30.58
C ARG A 459 16.12 -19.58 30.68
N LYS A 460 16.97 -20.12 31.54
CA LYS A 460 18.39 -19.85 31.54
C LYS A 460 19.01 -20.30 30.22
N THR A 461 19.65 -19.37 29.51
CA THR A 461 20.22 -19.67 28.21
C THR A 461 21.63 -20.25 28.28
N GLY A 462 22.31 -20.16 29.43
CA GLY A 462 23.73 -20.46 29.56
C GLY A 462 24.66 -19.38 29.01
N VAL A 463 24.15 -18.35 28.33
CA VAL A 463 24.95 -17.25 27.77
C VAL A 463 25.15 -16.16 28.81
N LYS A 464 26.41 -15.87 29.14
CA LYS A 464 26.77 -14.75 30.03
C LYS A 464 27.11 -13.51 29.21
N LEU A 465 26.40 -12.43 29.47
CA LEU A 465 26.65 -11.12 28.88
C LEU A 465 27.38 -10.24 29.90
N SER A 466 28.40 -9.52 29.44
CA SER A 466 29.18 -8.60 30.28
C SER A 466 28.69 -7.17 30.09
N LYS A 467 28.59 -6.40 31.18
CA LYS A 467 28.30 -4.95 31.14
C LYS A 467 29.35 -4.13 30.38
N ASP A 468 30.55 -4.69 30.22
CA ASP A 468 31.68 -4.03 29.59
C ASP A 468 31.69 -4.21 28.06
N ASN A 469 30.75 -5.01 27.52
CA ASN A 469 30.66 -5.32 26.09
C ASN A 469 29.28 -4.90 25.53
N SER A 470 29.22 -4.76 24.21
CA SER A 470 27.98 -4.52 23.48
C SER A 470 27.57 -5.73 22.65
N TYR A 471 26.26 -5.87 22.43
CA TYR A 471 25.68 -7.03 21.77
C TYR A 471 24.63 -6.63 20.73
N THR A 472 24.51 -7.45 19.69
CA THR A 472 23.35 -7.44 18.78
C THR A 472 22.66 -8.78 18.80
N PHE A 473 21.37 -8.74 18.49
CA PHE A 473 20.49 -9.90 18.49
C PHE A 473 19.88 -10.07 17.10
N LYS A 474 19.74 -11.32 16.65
CA LYS A 474 18.94 -11.70 15.47
C LYS A 474 18.04 -12.88 15.82
N ILE A 475 16.85 -12.91 15.25
CA ILE A 475 15.92 -14.03 15.38
C ILE A 475 15.81 -14.73 14.03
N LYS A 476 15.86 -16.06 14.04
CA LYS A 476 15.50 -16.92 12.92
C LYS A 476 14.33 -17.80 13.36
N LEU A 477 13.14 -17.58 12.79
CA LEU A 477 11.98 -18.42 13.07
C LEU A 477 12.21 -19.83 12.50
N LEU A 478 12.02 -20.84 13.35
CA LEU A 478 12.09 -22.27 12.99
C LEU A 478 10.70 -22.88 12.86
N LYS A 479 9.72 -22.38 13.62
CA LYS A 479 8.29 -22.68 13.54
C LYS A 479 7.49 -21.42 13.83
N ASN A 480 6.31 -21.31 13.23
CA ASN A 480 5.39 -20.18 13.43
C ASN A 480 5.19 -19.90 14.92
N TRP A 481 5.44 -18.66 15.30
CA TRP A 481 5.23 -18.13 16.65
C TRP A 481 3.78 -17.67 16.77
N ASN A 482 3.00 -18.23 17.70
CA ASN A 482 1.59 -17.87 17.90
C ASN A 482 1.07 -18.34 19.27
N ASP A 483 -0.06 -17.77 19.67
CA ASP A 483 -0.91 -18.26 20.76
C ASP A 483 -2.23 -18.76 20.19
N HIS A 484 -2.30 -20.05 19.82
CA HIS A 484 -3.47 -20.70 19.22
C HIS A 484 -4.04 -19.96 17.99
N GLU A 485 -5.14 -19.19 18.14
CA GLU A 485 -5.76 -18.37 17.09
C GLU A 485 -5.12 -16.97 16.95
N ILE A 486 -4.22 -16.60 17.84
CA ILE A 486 -3.63 -15.26 17.93
C ILE A 486 -2.29 -15.26 17.20
N CYS A 487 -2.28 -14.57 16.05
CA CYS A 487 -1.06 -14.25 15.31
C CYS A 487 -0.20 -13.26 16.10
N SER A 488 1.08 -13.58 16.29
CA SER A 488 2.05 -12.75 16.98
C SER A 488 3.46 -13.02 16.47
N THR A 489 4.38 -12.08 16.66
CA THR A 489 5.80 -12.26 16.31
C THR A 489 6.66 -12.24 17.56
N PRO A 490 7.83 -12.91 17.57
CA PRO A 490 8.76 -12.76 18.69
C PRO A 490 9.36 -11.34 18.76
N GLU A 491 9.37 -10.58 17.66
CA GLU A 491 9.90 -9.22 17.57
C GLU A 491 8.98 -8.16 18.21
N ASP A 492 7.68 -8.24 17.99
CA ASP A 492 6.72 -7.23 18.44
C ASP A 492 5.68 -7.76 19.42
N GLY A 493 5.58 -9.08 19.56
CA GLY A 493 4.39 -9.73 20.11
C GLY A 493 3.16 -9.34 19.30
N ARG A 494 1.99 -9.45 19.91
CA ARG A 494 0.79 -8.75 19.46
C ARG A 494 0.67 -7.47 20.28
N ARG A 495 0.72 -6.29 19.64
CA ARG A 495 0.25 -5.06 20.26
C ARG A 495 -1.27 -5.11 20.30
N PHE A 496 -1.87 -5.16 21.49
CA PHE A 496 -3.31 -4.94 21.65
C PHE A 496 -3.64 -3.47 21.37
N THR A 497 -3.60 -3.04 20.11
CA THR A 497 -4.28 -1.80 19.74
C THR A 497 -5.78 -2.09 19.82
N ARG A 498 -6.46 -1.25 20.59
CA ARG A 498 -7.88 -1.36 20.91
C ARG A 498 -8.72 -1.70 19.67
N TYR A 499 -9.64 -2.64 19.90
CA TYR A 499 -10.85 -2.96 19.13
C TYR A 499 -10.73 -4.08 18.08
N GLY A 500 -10.97 -5.31 18.53
CA GLY A 500 -11.47 -6.43 17.73
C GLY A 500 -12.33 -7.30 18.65
N SER A 501 -13.38 -7.94 18.16
CA SER A 501 -14.44 -8.53 18.99
C SER A 501 -14.28 -10.04 19.21
N LYS A 502 -14.01 -10.46 20.46
CA LYS A 502 -14.36 -11.75 21.10
C LYS A 502 -14.33 -11.57 22.63
N VAL A 503 -15.12 -12.37 23.35
CA VAL A 503 -15.28 -12.38 24.83
C VAL A 503 -13.95 -12.59 25.59
N SER A 504 -12.92 -13.11 24.92
CA SER A 504 -11.56 -13.26 25.46
C SER A 504 -10.85 -11.94 25.81
N HIS A 505 -11.23 -10.81 25.20
CA HIS A 505 -10.51 -9.53 25.37
C HIS A 505 -10.69 -8.86 26.75
N ILE A 506 -11.85 -9.02 27.38
CA ILE A 506 -12.09 -8.48 28.74
C ILE A 506 -11.19 -9.22 29.74
N GLY A 507 -11.02 -10.53 29.56
CA GLY A 507 -10.08 -11.34 30.35
C GLY A 507 -8.64 -10.87 30.19
N MET A 508 -8.17 -10.69 28.95
CA MET A 508 -6.79 -10.26 28.65
C MET A 508 -6.44 -8.87 29.21
N ALA A 509 -7.35 -7.89 29.09
CA ALA A 509 -7.12 -6.53 29.60
C ALA A 509 -7.03 -6.49 31.14
N LEU A 510 -7.77 -7.34 31.83
CA LEU A 510 -7.71 -7.48 33.29
C LEU A 510 -6.39 -8.09 33.77
N ILE A 511 -5.69 -8.85 32.91
CA ILE A 511 -4.48 -9.57 33.28
C ILE A 511 -3.18 -8.96 32.74
N SER A 512 -3.22 -8.02 31.81
CA SER A 512 -2.03 -7.31 31.29
C SER A 512 -1.14 -6.67 32.39
N PRO A 513 -1.67 -6.14 33.51
CA PRO A 513 -0.83 -5.69 34.62
C PRO A 513 0.04 -6.79 35.25
N PHE A 514 -0.22 -8.07 34.97
CA PHE A 514 0.57 -9.21 35.43
C PHE A 514 1.58 -9.72 34.38
N GLU A 515 1.76 -9.00 33.27
CA GLU A 515 2.83 -9.22 32.30
C GLU A 515 4.21 -8.87 32.89
N GLU A 516 5.26 -9.55 32.42
CA GLU A 516 6.61 -9.35 32.93
C GLU A 516 7.21 -8.02 32.48
N ILE A 517 6.94 -7.60 31.25
CA ILE A 517 7.27 -6.27 30.72
C ILE A 517 5.98 -5.67 30.15
N THR A 518 5.36 -4.75 30.90
CA THR A 518 4.05 -4.16 30.57
C THR A 518 4.02 -3.32 29.29
N ILE A 519 5.19 -2.91 28.78
CA ILE A 519 5.32 -2.17 27.51
C ILE A 519 5.64 -3.09 26.32
N ALA A 520 5.95 -4.36 26.56
CA ALA A 520 6.18 -5.36 25.53
C ALA A 520 4.84 -5.92 25.02
N GLY A 521 4.79 -6.34 23.76
CA GLY A 521 3.60 -6.98 23.20
C GLY A 521 3.34 -8.34 23.86
N TYR A 522 2.09 -8.78 23.85
CA TYR A 522 1.75 -10.13 24.32
C TYR A 522 2.40 -11.16 23.40
N THR A 523 3.10 -12.14 23.98
CA THR A 523 3.98 -13.12 23.31
C THR A 523 5.27 -12.56 22.67
N GLU A 524 5.63 -11.29 22.90
CA GLU A 524 6.94 -10.77 22.50
C GLU A 524 8.06 -11.58 23.18
N LEU A 525 9.17 -11.83 22.47
CA LEU A 525 10.36 -12.42 23.07
C LEU A 525 11.01 -11.38 23.99
N ILE A 526 11.10 -11.70 25.26
CA ILE A 526 11.69 -10.84 26.28
C ILE A 526 12.86 -11.56 26.95
N GLY A 527 13.73 -10.78 27.58
CA GLY A 527 14.89 -11.27 28.28
C GLY A 527 15.10 -10.57 29.61
N SER A 528 15.98 -11.13 30.42
CA SER A 528 16.51 -10.46 31.60
C SER A 528 17.95 -10.85 31.89
N ILE A 529 18.69 -9.93 32.49
CA ILE A 529 20.06 -10.14 32.98
C ILE A 529 20.12 -9.57 34.39
N GLY A 530 20.16 -10.43 35.40
CA GLY A 530 20.03 -9.98 36.80
C GLY A 530 18.69 -9.27 37.02
N HIS A 531 18.73 -7.95 37.24
CA HIS A 531 17.53 -7.12 37.41
C HIS A 531 17.12 -6.36 36.14
N ASP A 532 17.96 -6.37 35.09
CA ASP A 532 17.63 -5.73 33.82
C ASP A 532 16.57 -6.54 33.08
N LYS A 533 15.52 -5.85 32.62
CA LYS A 533 14.50 -6.41 31.74
C LYS A 533 14.71 -5.90 30.33
N ILE A 534 14.64 -6.80 29.35
CA ILE A 534 15.05 -6.56 27.98
C ILE A 534 13.91 -6.92 27.04
N ARG A 535 13.57 -6.01 26.15
CA ARG A 535 12.68 -6.27 25.02
C ARG A 535 13.49 -6.83 23.86
N LEU A 536 13.87 -8.10 23.97
CA LEU A 536 14.73 -8.75 22.97
C LEU A 536 14.14 -8.66 21.57
N GLY A 537 12.82 -8.83 21.45
CA GLY A 537 12.11 -8.65 20.19
C GLY A 537 12.31 -7.27 19.57
N GLN A 538 12.15 -6.19 20.36
CA GLN A 538 12.37 -4.83 19.86
C GLN A 538 13.83 -4.53 19.51
N LEU A 539 14.78 -5.06 20.26
CA LEU A 539 16.20 -4.90 19.93
C LEU A 539 16.53 -5.53 18.58
N VAL A 540 15.96 -6.71 18.31
CA VAL A 540 16.10 -7.40 17.01
C VAL A 540 15.45 -6.59 15.90
N LYS A 541 14.20 -6.15 16.11
CA LYS A 541 13.44 -5.35 15.12
C LYS A 541 14.15 -4.07 14.72
N ASN A 542 14.67 -3.35 15.70
CA ASN A 542 15.29 -2.04 15.50
C ASN A 542 16.80 -2.13 15.21
N HIS A 543 17.34 -3.34 15.04
CA HIS A 543 18.78 -3.60 14.89
C HIS A 543 19.64 -2.85 15.92
N THR A 544 19.16 -2.78 17.16
CA THR A 544 19.74 -1.92 18.19
C THR A 544 20.93 -2.61 18.87
N ILE A 545 22.03 -1.87 19.00
CA ILE A 545 23.17 -2.28 19.84
C ILE A 545 22.75 -2.16 21.30
N PHE A 546 22.92 -3.24 22.05
CA PHE A 546 22.54 -3.33 23.44
C PHE A 546 23.77 -3.50 24.33
N SER A 547 23.89 -2.64 25.34
CA SER A 547 24.89 -2.77 26.40
C SER A 547 24.16 -3.01 27.72
N PRO A 548 24.37 -4.17 28.38
CA PRO A 548 23.70 -4.46 29.63
C PRO A 548 24.24 -3.58 30.77
N THR A 549 23.40 -3.23 31.74
CA THR A 549 23.86 -2.41 32.89
C THR A 549 24.57 -3.26 33.95
N VAL A 550 24.32 -4.58 33.93
CA VAL A 550 24.95 -5.58 34.80
C VAL A 550 25.40 -6.80 34.01
N SER A 551 26.54 -7.38 34.42
CA SER A 551 26.98 -8.68 33.88
C SER A 551 26.15 -9.81 34.47
N GLY A 552 25.73 -10.76 33.65
CA GLY A 552 24.93 -11.88 34.12
C GLY A 552 24.53 -12.86 33.03
N GLU A 553 23.90 -13.95 33.44
CA GLU A 553 23.30 -14.91 32.52
C GLU A 553 22.03 -14.32 31.87
N LEU A 554 21.92 -14.39 30.54
CA LEU A 554 20.71 -14.04 29.83
C LEU A 554 19.63 -15.10 30.12
N ILE A 555 18.50 -14.66 30.65
CA ILE A 555 17.31 -15.49 30.83
C ILE A 555 16.28 -15.01 29.80
N VAL A 556 15.75 -15.94 29.00
CA VAL A 556 14.73 -15.64 27.98
C VAL A 556 13.36 -16.12 28.43
N SER A 557 12.34 -15.33 28.14
CA SER A 557 10.95 -15.67 28.37
C SER A 557 10.08 -15.05 27.29
N ILE A 558 8.79 -15.37 27.39
CA ILE A 558 7.77 -14.85 26.50
C ILE A 558 6.89 -13.97 27.35
N ASN A 559 6.59 -12.79 26.83
CA ASN A 559 5.82 -11.80 27.56
C ASN A 559 4.36 -12.24 27.65
N GLU A 560 4.07 -12.99 28.72
CA GLU A 560 2.77 -13.58 28.99
C GLU A 560 2.41 -13.33 30.46
N PRO A 561 1.17 -12.95 30.77
CA PRO A 561 0.74 -12.68 32.13
C PRO A 561 0.81 -13.93 33.00
N THR A 562 1.22 -13.74 34.25
CA THR A 562 1.28 -14.80 35.26
C THR A 562 0.47 -14.44 36.49
N ILE A 563 -0.42 -15.32 36.94
CA ILE A 563 -1.18 -15.16 38.18
C ILE A 563 -0.67 -16.21 39.17
N LEU A 564 -0.22 -15.75 40.35
CA LEU A 564 0.37 -16.61 41.39
C LEU A 564 1.55 -17.47 40.86
N GLY A 565 2.35 -16.91 39.96
CA GLY A 565 3.53 -17.58 39.38
C GLY A 565 3.22 -18.64 38.32
N LYS A 566 1.95 -18.80 37.91
CA LYS A 566 1.55 -19.68 36.81
C LYS A 566 1.11 -18.84 35.61
N ARG A 567 1.46 -19.28 34.40
CA ARG A 567 0.96 -18.66 33.17
C ARG A 567 -0.55 -18.80 33.09
N VAL A 568 -1.20 -17.73 32.64
CA VAL A 568 -2.66 -17.71 32.49
C VAL A 568 -3.07 -18.55 31.28
N TYR A 569 -2.28 -18.52 30.21
CA TYR A 569 -2.43 -19.33 29.02
C TYR A 569 -1.22 -20.27 28.93
N ASN A 570 -1.32 -21.42 28.25
CA ASN A 570 -0.20 -22.38 28.18
C ASN A 570 -0.25 -23.17 26.87
N ASN A 571 -0.60 -22.45 25.83
CA ASN A 571 -0.96 -22.93 24.50
C ASN A 571 -0.18 -22.17 23.41
N ASN A 572 0.83 -21.39 23.79
CA ASN A 572 1.80 -20.82 22.88
C ASN A 572 2.49 -21.94 22.09
N ASN A 573 2.63 -21.74 20.79
CA ASN A 573 3.31 -22.65 19.88
C ASN A 573 4.28 -21.87 18.98
N GLY A 574 5.40 -22.49 18.66
CA GLY A 574 6.46 -21.86 17.90
C GLY A 574 7.84 -22.22 18.39
N GLN A 575 8.82 -21.95 17.54
CA GLN A 575 10.22 -22.25 17.81
C GLN A 575 11.07 -21.25 17.02
N LEU A 576 12.11 -20.72 17.65
CA LEU A 576 13.03 -19.81 17.00
C LEU A 576 14.46 -20.11 17.42
N GLU A 577 15.41 -19.59 16.65
CA GLU A 577 16.82 -19.51 16.98
C GLU A 577 17.19 -18.04 17.25
N LEU A 578 17.61 -17.75 18.47
CA LEU A 578 18.15 -16.45 18.89
C LEU A 578 19.67 -16.46 18.68
N ILE A 579 20.15 -15.56 17.82
CA ILE A 579 21.56 -15.38 17.51
C ILE A 579 22.05 -14.13 18.23
N ILE A 580 23.08 -14.26 19.06
CA ILE A 580 23.67 -13.18 19.85
C ILE A 580 25.08 -12.96 19.34
N THR A 581 25.43 -11.73 19.00
CA THR A 581 26.78 -11.37 18.53
C THR A 581 27.35 -10.31 19.45
N GLN A 582 28.55 -10.53 19.99
CA GLN A 582 29.30 -9.50 20.69
C GLN A 582 29.94 -8.57 19.65
N ILE A 583 29.88 -7.28 19.93
CA ILE A 583 30.55 -6.24 19.15
C ILE A 583 31.73 -5.76 19.98
N ASP A 584 32.90 -5.68 19.33
CA ASP A 584 34.14 -5.16 19.91
C ASP A 584 34.13 -3.63 19.99
#